data_AF-A0A8S3I119-F1
#
_entry.id   AF-A0A8S3I119-F1
#
_cell.length_a   1.000
_cell.length_b   1.000
_cell.length_c   1.000
_cell.angle_alpha   90.00
_cell.angle_beta   90.00
_cell.angle_gamma   90.00
#
_symmetry.space_group_name_H-M   'P 1'
#
loop_
_entity.id
_entity.type
_entity.pdbx_description
1 polymer ?
#
loop_
_entity_poly.entity_id
_entity_poly.type
_entity_poly.pdbx_seq_one_letter_code
_entity_poly.pdbx_strand_id
1 'polypeptide(L)'
;MLASVTICIDRLIAKKAYDCYFPLHEPLRADFTNIDDSELNERETLKKHWATMHQCFKFQPLSLIRSYMGEKVAFYFALCGFYNKMLIPPALIGLIIFIYGISSVFTDQST
;
A
#
# COMPACT_ATOMS: atom_id res chain seq x y z
N MET A 1 -22.61 12.20 -18.12
CA MET A 1 -21.71 12.85 -19.09
C MET A 1 -20.34 12.16 -19.16
N LEU A 2 -19.60 12.01 -18.04
CA LEU A 2 -18.30 11.31 -18.03
C LEU A 2 -18.38 9.84 -18.48
N ALA A 3 -19.39 9.08 -18.05
CA ALA A 3 -19.58 7.68 -18.45
C ALA A 3 -19.74 7.49 -19.97
N SER A 4 -20.29 8.47 -20.67
CA SER A 4 -20.45 8.42 -22.13
C SER A 4 -19.13 8.66 -22.87
N VAL A 5 -18.20 9.41 -22.28
CA VAL A 5 -16.87 9.68 -22.85
C VAL A 5 -15.97 8.46 -22.74
N THR A 6 -15.94 7.79 -21.59
CA THR A 6 -15.15 6.56 -21.39
C THR A 6 -15.57 5.46 -22.37
N ILE A 7 -16.87 5.23 -22.54
CA ILE A 7 -17.39 4.24 -23.51
C ILE A 7 -16.90 4.53 -24.94
N CYS A 8 -16.78 5.80 -25.33
CA CYS A 8 -16.26 6.18 -26.65
C CYS A 8 -14.75 5.93 -26.77
N ILE A 9 -13.97 6.28 -25.74
CA ILE A 9 -12.52 6.05 -25.71
C ILE A 9 -12.22 4.55 -25.76
N ASP A 10 -12.94 3.73 -24.99
CA ASP A 10 -12.78 2.27 -24.97
C ASP A 10 -13.04 1.66 -26.36
N ARG A 11 -14.04 2.18 -27.08
CA ARG A 11 -14.32 1.77 -28.47
C ARG A 11 -13.21 2.17 -29.43
N LEU A 12 -12.57 3.32 -29.25
CA LEU A 12 -11.49 3.80 -30.10
C LEU A 12 -10.20 2.99 -29.88
N ILE A 13 -9.91 2.62 -28.62
CA ILE A 13 -8.80 1.72 -28.28
C ILE A 13 -9.07 0.31 -28.85
N ALA A 14 -10.28 -0.22 -28.70
CA ALA A 14 -10.66 -1.52 -29.27
C ALA A 14 -10.51 -1.58 -30.80
N LYS A 15 -10.73 -0.45 -31.48
CA LYS A 15 -10.51 -0.28 -32.93
C LYS A 15 -9.03 -0.04 -33.31
N LYS A 16 -8.10 -0.05 -32.35
CA LYS A 16 -6.68 0.27 -32.52
C LYS A 16 -6.43 1.64 -33.16
N ALA A 17 -7.36 2.59 -32.98
CA ALA A 17 -7.12 3.98 -33.36
C ALA A 17 -6.20 4.69 -32.36
N TYR A 18 -6.23 4.25 -31.10
CA TYR A 18 -5.29 4.61 -30.04
C TYR A 18 -4.73 3.34 -29.39
N ASP A 19 -3.49 3.42 -28.92
CA ASP A 19 -2.82 2.29 -28.26
C ASP A 19 -3.18 2.21 -26.76
N CYS A 20 -3.18 3.35 -26.06
CA CYS A 20 -3.53 3.43 -24.65
C CYS A 20 -4.03 4.82 -24.25
N TYR A 21 -4.66 4.89 -23.08
CA TYR A 21 -5.03 6.12 -22.39
C TYR A 21 -4.75 5.95 -20.90
N PHE A 22 -4.09 6.93 -20.30
CA PHE A 22 -3.76 6.93 -18.88
C PHE A 22 -3.81 8.35 -18.32
N PRO A 23 -4.20 8.53 -17.05
CA PRO A 23 -4.09 9.82 -16.38
C PRO A 23 -2.61 10.18 -16.20
N LEU A 24 -2.30 11.47 -16.29
CA LEU A 24 -0.96 11.98 -16.01
C LEU A 24 -0.78 12.17 -14.50
N HIS A 25 0.30 11.62 -13.94
CA HIS A 25 0.67 11.86 -12.55
C HIS A 25 1.48 13.15 -12.39
N GLU A 26 1.41 13.75 -11.21
CA GLU A 26 2.26 14.89 -10.82
C GLU A 26 3.75 14.50 -10.90
N PRO A 27 4.62 15.42 -11.37
CA PRO A 27 6.06 15.17 -11.41
C PRO A 27 6.59 14.99 -9.99
N LEU A 28 7.58 14.09 -9.87
CA LEU A 28 8.26 13.82 -8.60
C LEU A 28 9.63 14.51 -8.63
N ARG A 29 9.84 15.48 -7.75
CA ARG A 29 11.14 16.15 -7.60
C ARG A 29 12.14 15.22 -6.91
N ALA A 30 13.44 15.41 -7.13
CA ALA A 30 14.47 14.57 -6.50
C ALA A 30 14.77 15.00 -5.06
N ASP A 31 14.61 16.29 -4.77
CA ASP A 31 14.92 16.99 -3.53
C ASP A 31 13.72 17.11 -2.57
N PHE A 32 12.55 16.57 -2.94
CA PHE A 32 11.30 16.61 -2.18
C PHE A 32 11.39 16.14 -0.72
N THR A 33 12.43 15.37 -0.36
CA THR A 33 12.62 14.91 1.02
C THR A 33 12.98 16.04 1.99
N ASN A 34 13.63 17.11 1.50
CA ASN A 34 14.07 18.25 2.30
C ASN A 34 13.09 19.44 2.27
N ILE A 35 12.08 19.35 1.40
CA ILE A 35 11.06 20.39 1.24
C ILE A 35 10.04 20.25 2.39
N ASP A 36 9.55 21.39 2.85
CA ASP A 36 8.52 21.45 3.88
C ASP A 36 7.20 20.86 3.37
N ASP A 37 6.42 20.23 4.26
CA ASP A 37 5.21 19.49 3.87
C ASP A 37 4.13 20.40 3.24
N SER A 38 4.18 21.71 3.52
CA SER A 38 3.27 22.70 2.96
C SER A 38 3.44 22.97 1.46
N GLU A 39 4.63 22.69 0.91
CA GLU A 39 4.97 22.92 -0.51
C GLU A 39 4.97 21.61 -1.32
N LEU A 40 4.66 20.47 -0.70
CA LEU A 40 4.68 19.17 -1.37
C LEU A 40 3.42 18.92 -2.19
N ASN A 41 3.61 18.32 -3.36
CA ASN A 41 2.51 17.76 -4.15
C ASN A 41 1.88 16.55 -3.44
N GLU A 42 0.66 16.17 -3.81
CA GLU A 42 -0.03 15.02 -3.20
C GLU A 42 0.77 13.73 -3.37
N ARG A 43 1.35 13.53 -4.57
CA ARG A 43 2.21 12.38 -4.87
C ARG A 43 3.45 12.33 -3.98
N GLU A 44 4.10 13.47 -3.77
CA GLU A 44 5.32 13.59 -2.97
C GLU A 44 5.04 13.35 -1.50
N THR A 45 3.95 13.92 -0.99
CA THR A 45 3.46 13.70 0.37
C THR A 45 3.19 12.22 0.62
N LEU A 46 2.50 11.55 -0.32
CA LEU A 46 2.21 10.12 -0.24
C LEU A 46 3.50 9.28 -0.22
N LYS A 47 4.49 9.65 -1.03
CA LYS A 47 5.78 8.95 -1.06
C LYS A 47 6.55 9.09 0.26
N LYS A 48 6.59 10.30 0.82
CA LYS A 48 7.29 10.63 2.07
C LYS A 48 6.66 9.96 3.30
N HIS A 49 5.32 9.94 3.36
CA HIS A 49 4.58 9.50 4.55
C HIS A 49 4.11 8.05 4.51
N TRP A 50 4.04 7.42 3.34
CA TRP A 50 3.49 6.07 3.21
C TRP A 50 4.40 5.12 2.41
N ALA A 51 4.81 5.48 1.20
CA ALA A 51 5.57 4.58 0.32
C ALA A 51 7.08 4.50 0.63
N THR A 52 7.45 4.58 1.92
CA THR A 52 8.83 4.46 2.39
C THR A 52 8.92 3.30 3.38
N MET A 53 9.99 2.49 3.33
CA MET A 53 10.13 1.27 4.15
C MET A 53 9.94 1.50 5.66
N HIS A 54 10.42 2.64 6.16
CA HIS A 54 10.25 3.02 7.58
C HIS A 54 8.77 3.20 7.97
N GLN A 55 7.92 3.63 7.04
CA GLN A 55 6.49 3.89 7.28
C GLN A 55 5.67 2.59 7.35
N CYS A 56 6.24 1.44 6.96
CA CYS A 56 5.57 0.14 7.06
C CYS A 56 5.19 -0.23 8.51
N PHE A 57 5.89 0.32 9.51
CA PHE A 57 5.58 0.13 10.92
C PHE A 57 4.57 1.14 11.49
N LYS A 58 4.22 2.19 10.73
CA LYS A 58 3.23 3.19 11.14
C LYS A 58 1.83 2.85 10.62
N PHE A 59 0.82 3.54 11.15
CA PHE A 59 -0.52 3.48 10.60
C PHE A 59 -0.55 4.05 9.17
N GLN A 60 -1.28 3.39 8.28
CA GLN A 60 -1.41 3.84 6.89
C GLN A 60 -2.31 5.09 6.80
N PRO A 61 -1.89 6.17 6.11
CA PRO A 61 -2.72 7.35 5.89
C PRO A 61 -3.76 7.10 4.79
N LEU A 62 -4.86 6.41 5.14
CA LEU A 62 -5.90 6.00 4.20
C LEU A 62 -6.62 7.18 3.52
N SER A 63 -6.76 8.32 4.20
CA SER A 63 -7.37 9.52 3.64
C SER A 63 -6.56 10.07 2.45
N LEU A 64 -5.24 10.08 2.57
CA LEU A 64 -4.32 10.55 1.52
C LEU A 64 -4.24 9.56 0.35
N ILE A 65 -4.25 8.26 0.63
CA ILE A 65 -4.31 7.24 -0.43
C ILE A 65 -5.64 7.38 -1.20
N ARG A 66 -6.75 7.66 -0.48
CA ARG A 66 -8.07 7.85 -1.08
C ARG A 66 -8.15 9.07 -1.98
N SER A 67 -7.59 10.21 -1.57
CA SER A 67 -7.60 11.42 -2.40
C SER A 67 -6.80 11.23 -3.68
N TYR A 68 -5.61 10.61 -3.59
CA TYR A 68 -4.69 10.49 -4.72
C TYR A 68 -4.96 9.29 -5.64
N MET A 69 -5.24 8.10 -5.09
CA MET A 69 -5.45 6.85 -5.84
C MET A 69 -6.93 6.47 -6.02
N GLY A 70 -7.84 7.19 -5.37
CA GLY A 70 -9.26 6.88 -5.37
C GLY A 70 -9.68 5.82 -4.34
N GLU A 71 -10.99 5.66 -4.19
CA GLU A 71 -11.59 4.85 -3.11
C GLU A 71 -11.32 3.35 -3.26
N LYS A 72 -11.34 2.82 -4.49
CA LYS A 72 -11.11 1.39 -4.76
C LYS A 72 -9.72 0.95 -4.30
N VAL A 73 -8.70 1.74 -4.60
CA VAL A 73 -7.31 1.46 -4.23
C VAL A 73 -7.11 1.66 -2.71
N ALA A 74 -7.71 2.71 -2.13
CA ALA A 74 -7.65 2.93 -0.70
C ALA A 74 -8.28 1.78 0.11
N PHE A 75 -9.42 1.23 -0.34
CA PHE A 75 -10.04 0.07 0.30
C PHE A 75 -9.17 -1.19 0.21
N TYR A 76 -8.52 -1.43 -0.92
CA TYR A 76 -7.58 -2.54 -1.07
C TYR A 76 -6.46 -2.48 -0.04
N PHE A 77 -5.83 -1.31 0.12
CA PHE A 77 -4.76 -1.13 1.11
C PHE A 77 -5.27 -1.18 2.55
N ALA A 78 -6.46 -0.65 2.83
CA ALA A 78 -7.09 -0.76 4.14
C ALA A 78 -7.29 -2.23 4.56
N LEU A 79 -7.79 -3.07 3.65
CA LEU A 79 -7.98 -4.50 3.89
C LEU A 79 -6.64 -5.22 4.10
N CYS A 80 -5.64 -4.92 3.28
CA CYS A 80 -4.30 -5.50 3.43
C CYS A 80 -3.67 -5.14 4.79
N GLY A 81 -3.79 -3.88 5.21
CA GLY A 81 -3.31 -3.42 6.52
C GLY A 81 -4.07 -4.08 7.68
N PHE A 82 -5.39 -4.25 7.55
CA PHE A 82 -6.20 -4.97 8.52
C PHE A 82 -5.79 -6.44 8.64
N TYR A 83 -5.61 -7.13 7.51
CA TYR A 83 -5.21 -8.53 7.47
C TYR A 83 -3.87 -8.78 8.16
N ASN A 84 -2.85 -7.97 7.84
CA ASN A 84 -1.54 -8.08 8.48
C ASN A 84 -1.61 -7.88 9.99
N LYS A 85 -2.43 -6.93 10.48
CA LYS A 85 -2.63 -6.72 11.92
C LYS A 85 -3.32 -7.91 12.58
N MET A 86 -4.28 -8.53 11.91
CA MET A 86 -4.98 -9.72 12.41
C MET A 86 -4.07 -10.96 12.47
N LEU A 87 -2.99 -11.00 11.68
CA LEU A 87 -1.99 -12.08 11.70
C LEU A 87 -1.03 -12.01 12.90
N ILE A 88 -0.84 -10.84 13.51
CA ILE A 88 0.07 -10.64 14.64
C ILE A 88 -0.25 -11.58 15.84
N PRO A 89 -1.50 -11.68 16.34
CA PRO A 89 -1.80 -12.58 17.46
C PRO A 89 -1.54 -14.07 17.15
N PRO A 90 -2.02 -14.64 16.02
CA PRO A 90 -1.67 -16.00 15.61
C PRO A 90 -0.17 -16.24 15.50
N ALA A 91 0.57 -15.29 14.93
CA ALA A 91 2.02 -15.39 14.78
C ALA A 91 2.73 -15.43 16.15
N LEU A 92 2.30 -14.61 17.10
CA LEU A 92 2.85 -14.61 18.47
C LEU A 92 2.55 -15.93 19.20
N ILE A 93 1.33 -16.44 19.11
CA ILE A 93 0.95 -17.72 19.72
C ILE A 93 1.77 -18.86 19.09
N GLY A 94 1.88 -18.90 17.77
CA GLY A 94 2.68 -19.88 17.05
C GLY A 94 4.16 -19.85 17.45
N LEU A 95 4.72 -18.65 17.60
CA LEU A 95 6.11 -18.47 18.06
C LEU A 95 6.33 -19.03 19.48
N ILE A 96 5.41 -18.77 20.41
CA ILE A 96 5.50 -19.26 21.80
C ILE A 96 5.48 -20.80 21.83
N ILE A 97 4.54 -21.41 21.10
CA ILE A 97 4.41 -22.87 21.02
C ILE A 97 5.66 -23.47 20.37
N PHE A 98 6.20 -22.84 19.34
CA PHE A 98 7.42 -23.28 18.66
C PHE A 98 8.63 -23.28 19.60
N ILE A 99 8.82 -22.22 20.38
CA ILE A 99 9.91 -22.14 21.37
C ILE A 99 9.77 -23.21 22.45
N TYR A 100 8.55 -23.41 22.98
CA TYR A 100 8.29 -24.48 23.95
C TYR A 100 8.61 -25.87 23.39
N GLY A 101 8.23 -26.13 22.14
CA GLY A 101 8.58 -27.35 21.42
C GLY A 101 10.09 -27.57 21.36
N ILE A 102 10.88 -26.56 20.98
CA ILE A 102 12.35 -26.65 20.96
C ILE A 102 12.92 -26.95 22.35
N SER A 103 12.44 -26.25 23.39
CA SER A 103 12.92 -26.46 24.75
C SER A 103 12.63 -27.87 25.27
N SER A 104 11.43 -28.41 25.00
CA SER A 104 11.07 -29.77 25.43
C SER A 104 11.99 -30.84 24.81
N VAL A 105 12.23 -30.77 23.50
CA VAL A 105 13.13 -31.70 22.80
C VAL A 105 14.55 -31.64 23.35
N PHE A 106 15.07 -30.44 23.65
CA PHE A 106 16.40 -30.28 24.21
C PHE A 106 16.51 -30.88 25.63
N THR A 107 15.49 -30.69 26.46
CA THR A 107 15.45 -31.26 27.81
C THR A 107 15.43 -32.79 27.75
N ASP A 108 14.59 -33.38 26.90
CA ASP A 108 14.49 -34.84 26.76
C ASP A 108 15.79 -35.49 26.27
N GLN A 109 16.61 -34.78 25.51
CA GLN A 109 17.91 -35.27 25.03
C GLN A 109 19.01 -35.24 26.11
N SER A 110 18.80 -34.50 27.20
CA SER A 110 19.80 -34.26 28.26
C SER A 110 19.62 -35.14 29.52
N THR A 111 18.54 -35.94 29.55
CA THR A 111 18.22 -36.93 30.61
C THR A 111 18.38 -38.34 30.06
#